data_AF-A0A9P6BYV9-F1
#
_entry.id   AF-A0A9P6BYV9-F1
#
_cell.length_a   1.000
_cell.length_b   1.000
_cell.length_c   1.000
_cell.angle_alpha   90.00
_cell.angle_beta   90.00
_cell.angle_gamma   90.00
#
_symmetry.space_group_name_H-M   'P 1'
#
loop_
_entity.id
_entity.type
_entity.pdbx_description
1 polymer ?
#
loop_
_entity_poly.entity_id
_entity_poly.type
_entity_poly.pdbx_seq_one_letter_code
_entity_poly.pdbx_strand_id
1 'polypeptide(L)'
;MTALRSYLQELSNQFASAGIKLYFVKESLGELSGDKLVRASKDNVLIETLSAGTLGLPSIAGPVYKVEYESGMSIEILHPGILILTKMKRWYHNLESTRPKTVRKNDSDRRDLDFIVFWLADNQMTIEFELYEGKTKDELLKFVRTYREKAGEDEPLTEALKTVVKPVDWDLL
;
A
#
# COMPACT_ATOMS: atom_id res chain seq x y z
N MET A 1 -12.40 -9.11 5.90
CA MET A 1 -12.19 -7.98 6.87
C MET A 1 -13.36 -6.99 6.96
N THR A 2 -14.32 -6.99 6.03
CA THR A 2 -15.62 -6.27 6.13
C THR A 2 -16.42 -6.66 7.37
N ALA A 3 -16.29 -7.91 7.81
CA ALA A 3 -17.01 -8.47 8.95
C ALA A 3 -16.75 -7.73 10.27
N LEU A 4 -15.52 -7.29 10.56
CA LEU A 4 -15.21 -6.69 11.87
C LEU A 4 -15.88 -5.32 12.05
N ARG A 5 -15.87 -4.48 11.00
CA ARG A 5 -16.48 -3.15 11.08
C ARG A 5 -18.00 -3.24 11.07
N SER A 6 -18.58 -4.11 10.25
CA SER A 6 -20.02 -4.38 10.25
C SER A 6 -20.47 -4.93 11.62
N TYR A 7 -19.72 -5.88 12.18
CA TYR A 7 -19.99 -6.42 13.52
C TYR A 7 -19.87 -5.35 14.63
N LEU A 8 -18.85 -4.50 14.57
CA LEU A 8 -18.70 -3.38 15.53
C LEU A 8 -19.80 -2.32 15.36
N GLN A 9 -20.28 -2.08 14.14
CA GLN A 9 -21.44 -1.20 13.89
C GLN A 9 -22.74 -1.79 14.42
N GLU A 10 -22.96 -3.09 14.24
CA GLU A 10 -24.12 -3.81 14.80
C GLU A 10 -24.11 -3.79 16.34
N LEU A 11 -22.93 -3.91 16.95
CA LEU A 11 -22.77 -3.81 18.41
C LEU A 11 -22.93 -2.38 18.93
N SER A 12 -22.49 -1.36 18.18
CA SER A 12 -22.74 0.04 18.49
C SER A 12 -22.57 0.96 17.28
N ASN A 13 -23.65 1.66 16.95
CA ASN A 13 -23.68 2.66 15.86
C ASN A 13 -22.63 3.77 16.03
N GLN A 14 -22.09 3.98 17.24
CA GLN A 14 -21.05 4.98 17.50
C GLN A 14 -19.74 4.66 16.79
N PHE A 15 -19.43 3.39 16.50
CA PHE A 15 -18.24 3.01 15.74
C PHE A 15 -18.30 3.49 14.27
N ALA A 16 -19.50 3.63 13.71
CA ALA A 16 -19.70 4.21 12.37
C ALA A 16 -19.42 5.71 12.36
N SER A 17 -19.91 6.43 13.38
CA SER A 17 -19.93 7.89 13.41
C SER A 17 -18.66 8.51 14.01
N ALA A 18 -17.95 7.80 14.89
CA ALA A 18 -16.80 8.35 15.62
C ALA A 18 -15.47 8.31 14.85
N GLY A 19 -15.42 7.73 13.64
CA GLY A 19 -14.20 7.68 12.84
C GLY A 19 -13.04 6.93 13.52
N ILE A 20 -13.38 5.90 14.32
CA ILE A 20 -12.42 5.16 15.14
C ILE A 20 -11.38 4.48 14.24
N LYS A 21 -10.11 4.77 14.54
CA LYS A 21 -8.93 4.22 13.88
C LYS A 21 -8.48 2.97 14.63
N LEU A 22 -8.44 1.84 13.93
CA LEU A 22 -7.93 0.60 14.48
C LEU A 22 -6.43 0.52 14.20
N TYR A 23 -5.65 0.03 15.16
CA TYR A 23 -4.20 -0.13 15.01
C TYR A 23 -3.80 -1.57 15.33
N PHE A 24 -2.96 -2.15 14.50
CA PHE A 24 -2.25 -3.38 14.81
C PHE A 24 -1.01 -3.03 15.63
N VAL A 25 -0.95 -3.51 16.86
CA VAL A 25 0.18 -3.29 17.77
C VAL A 25 1.04 -4.54 17.76
N LYS A 26 2.25 -4.43 17.19
CA LYS A 26 3.16 -5.56 16.97
C LYS A 26 3.92 -5.98 18.23
N GLU A 27 4.29 -5.03 19.09
CA GLU A 27 5.06 -5.27 20.32
C GLU A 27 4.50 -4.48 21.50
N SER A 28 4.37 -5.14 22.66
CA SER A 28 4.07 -4.49 23.93
C SER A 28 5.35 -3.86 24.49
N LEU A 29 5.48 -2.54 24.39
CA LEU A 29 6.58 -1.80 24.99
C LEU A 29 6.37 -1.66 26.51
N GLY A 30 6.90 -2.61 27.28
CA GLY A 30 6.86 -2.59 28.75
C GLY A 30 5.44 -2.63 29.32
N GLU A 31 5.15 -1.81 30.34
CA GLU A 31 3.82 -1.71 30.99
C GLU A 31 2.84 -0.78 30.25
N LEU A 32 3.19 -0.25 29.08
CA LEU A 32 2.32 0.66 28.35
C LEU A 32 1.09 -0.08 27.80
N SER A 33 -0.09 0.51 27.99
CA SER A 33 -1.36 -0.04 27.50
C SER A 33 -2.22 1.04 26.83
N GLY A 34 -3.19 0.60 26.01
CA GLY A 34 -4.16 1.48 25.35
C GLY A 34 -3.52 2.54 24.44
N ASP A 35 -4.05 3.76 24.49
CA ASP A 35 -3.62 4.87 23.60
C ASP A 35 -2.14 5.24 23.78
N LYS A 36 -1.57 5.03 24.97
CA LYS A 36 -0.15 5.29 25.24
C LYS A 36 0.76 4.32 24.49
N LEU A 37 0.37 3.05 24.40
CA LEU A 37 1.10 2.04 23.61
C LEU A 37 0.97 2.32 22.11
N VAL A 38 -0.23 2.72 21.65
CA VAL A 38 -0.48 3.06 20.24
C VAL A 38 0.41 4.22 19.77
N ARG A 39 0.62 5.23 20.61
CA ARG A 39 1.45 6.41 20.28
C ARG A 39 2.94 6.20 20.47
N ALA A 40 3.34 5.28 21.36
CA ALA A 40 4.75 5.07 21.70
C ALA A 40 5.49 4.17 20.69
N SER A 41 4.81 3.18 20.12
CA SER A 41 5.42 2.30 19.11
C SER A 41 5.34 2.94 17.72
N LYS A 42 6.52 3.17 17.12
CA LYS A 42 6.66 3.70 15.75
C LYS A 42 6.22 2.70 14.68
N ASP A 43 6.10 1.42 15.05
CA ASP A 43 5.80 0.31 14.14
C ASP A 43 4.32 -0.12 14.20
N ASN A 44 3.48 0.61 14.94
CA ASN A 44 2.05 0.34 14.97
C ASN A 44 1.43 0.67 13.62
N VAL A 45 0.77 -0.32 13.03
CA VAL A 45 0.16 -0.19 11.70
C VAL A 45 -1.29 0.24 11.85
N LEU A 46 -1.64 1.40 11.29
CA LEU A 46 -3.04 1.79 11.15
C LEU A 46 -3.75 0.79 10.25
N ILE A 47 -4.74 0.08 10.82
CA ILE A 47 -5.68 -0.73 10.05
C ILE A 47 -6.74 0.23 9.50
N GLU A 48 -6.52 0.72 8.29
CA GLU A 48 -7.55 1.48 7.58
C GLU A 48 -8.72 0.55 7.24
N THR A 49 -9.86 0.81 7.87
CA THR A 49 -11.12 0.05 7.71
C THR A 49 -12.04 0.68 6.66
N LEU A 50 -11.48 1.44 5.73
CA LEU A 50 -12.21 2.09 4.65
C LEU A 50 -12.85 1.04 3.74
N SER A 51 -14.07 1.32 3.29
CA SER A 51 -14.79 0.45 2.37
C SER A 51 -14.05 0.38 1.03
N ALA A 52 -14.03 -0.80 0.39
CA ALA A 52 -13.56 -0.95 -0.98
C ALA A 52 -14.23 0.09 -1.90
N GLY A 53 -13.48 0.63 -2.86
CA GLY A 53 -13.96 1.70 -3.77
C GLY A 53 -13.94 3.12 -3.20
N THR A 54 -13.53 3.33 -1.94
CA THR A 54 -13.43 4.68 -1.35
C THR A 54 -11.98 5.18 -1.26
N LEU A 55 -11.76 6.49 -1.39
CA LEU A 55 -10.44 7.14 -1.25
C LEU A 55 -9.30 6.53 -2.10
N GLY A 56 -9.63 6.02 -3.29
CA GLY A 56 -8.65 5.43 -4.21
C GLY A 56 -8.32 3.96 -3.96
N LEU A 57 -9.01 3.31 -3.01
CA LEU A 57 -9.01 1.85 -2.87
C LEU A 57 -9.80 1.21 -4.01
N PRO A 58 -9.34 0.08 -4.57
CA PRO A 58 -10.06 -0.62 -5.63
C PRO A 58 -11.45 -1.08 -5.15
N SER A 59 -12.42 -1.10 -6.06
CA SER A 59 -13.81 -1.55 -5.83
C SER A 59 -13.90 -3.03 -5.48
N ILE A 60 -12.97 -3.83 -6.01
CA ILE A 60 -12.79 -5.24 -5.70
C ILE A 60 -11.39 -5.41 -5.12
N ALA A 61 -11.28 -5.92 -3.89
CA ALA A 61 -10.02 -6.18 -3.22
C ALA A 61 -9.42 -7.52 -3.72
N GLY A 62 -9.11 -7.59 -5.01
CA GLY A 62 -8.60 -8.80 -5.64
C GLY A 62 -7.72 -8.50 -6.85
N PRO A 63 -6.89 -9.47 -7.27
CA PRO A 63 -6.49 -10.68 -6.55
C PRO A 63 -5.78 -10.41 -5.22
N VAL A 64 -5.87 -11.39 -4.30
CA VAL A 64 -5.19 -11.38 -3.01
C VAL A 64 -3.96 -12.29 -3.03
N TYR A 65 -2.96 -11.97 -2.22
CA TYR A 65 -1.74 -12.75 -2.01
C TYR A 65 -1.71 -13.23 -0.56
N LYS A 66 -1.42 -14.51 -0.34
CA LYS A 66 -1.30 -15.11 0.99
C LYS A 66 0.14 -15.02 1.47
N VAL A 67 0.35 -14.30 2.56
CA VAL A 67 1.62 -14.27 3.28
C VAL A 67 1.53 -15.29 4.41
N GLU A 68 2.33 -16.34 4.33
CA GLU A 68 2.44 -17.36 5.37
C GLU A 68 3.57 -17.01 6.35
N TYR A 69 3.30 -17.18 7.64
CA TYR A 69 4.27 -16.98 8.72
C TYR A 69 4.71 -18.33 9.29
N GLU A 70 5.91 -18.39 9.85
CA GLU A 70 6.47 -19.59 10.49
C GLU A 70 5.58 -20.17 11.60
N SER A 71 4.72 -19.33 12.20
CA SER A 71 3.72 -19.73 13.20
C SER A 71 2.50 -20.47 12.62
N GLY A 72 2.45 -20.69 11.31
CA GLY A 72 1.30 -21.29 10.61
C GLY A 72 0.14 -20.33 10.36
N MET A 73 0.29 -19.05 10.74
CA MET A 73 -0.68 -18.02 10.41
C MET A 73 -0.53 -17.57 8.96
N SER A 74 -1.66 -17.35 8.27
CA SER A 74 -1.67 -16.75 6.93
C SER A 74 -2.47 -15.46 6.93
N ILE A 75 -1.96 -14.44 6.24
CA ILE A 75 -2.64 -13.16 6.04
C ILE A 75 -2.87 -12.96 4.54
N GLU A 76 -4.13 -12.71 4.18
CA GLU A 76 -4.48 -12.30 2.83
C GLU A 76 -4.33 -10.78 2.69
N ILE A 77 -3.44 -10.37 1.79
CA ILE A 77 -3.22 -8.97 1.42
C ILE A 77 -3.61 -8.76 -0.05
N LEU A 78 -3.78 -7.50 -0.47
CA LEU A 78 -3.89 -7.21 -1.91
C LEU A 78 -2.61 -7.67 -2.61
N HIS A 79 -2.74 -8.28 -3.80
CA HIS A 79 -1.59 -8.77 -4.55
C HIS A 79 -0.51 -7.69 -4.69
N PRO A 80 0.76 -7.93 -4.29
CA PRO A 80 1.82 -6.93 -4.30
C PRO A 80 2.00 -6.21 -5.64
N GLY A 81 1.87 -6.95 -6.75
CA GLY A 81 1.92 -6.39 -8.11
C GLY A 81 0.80 -5.41 -8.46
N ILE A 82 -0.26 -5.35 -7.65
CA ILE A 82 -1.38 -4.39 -7.76
C ILE A 82 -1.27 -3.32 -6.67
N LEU A 83 -0.86 -3.73 -5.46
CA LEU A 83 -0.64 -2.83 -4.34
C LEU A 83 0.32 -1.70 -4.71
N ILE A 84 1.40 -2.01 -5.43
CA ILE A 84 2.35 -1.01 -5.93
C ILE A 84 1.67 0.05 -6.81
N LEU A 85 0.73 -0.33 -7.67
CA LEU A 85 0.00 0.60 -8.53
C LEU A 85 -0.90 1.54 -7.73
N THR A 86 -1.52 1.07 -6.64
CA THR A 86 -2.30 1.94 -5.74
C THR A 86 -1.41 3.00 -5.07
N LYS A 87 -0.18 2.61 -4.70
CA LYS A 87 0.81 3.48 -4.08
C LYS A 87 1.38 4.47 -5.08
N MET A 88 1.74 4.03 -6.28
CA MET A 88 2.27 4.86 -7.37
C MET A 88 1.26 5.92 -7.78
N LYS A 89 -0.02 5.55 -7.93
CA LYS A 89 -1.09 6.50 -8.20
C LYS A 89 -1.17 7.57 -7.11
N ARG A 90 -1.20 7.18 -5.84
CA ARG A 90 -1.28 8.13 -4.71
C ARG A 90 -0.06 9.05 -4.65
N TRP A 91 1.13 8.49 -4.83
CA TRP A 91 2.38 9.24 -4.87
C TRP A 91 2.39 10.25 -6.04
N TYR A 92 2.03 9.79 -7.25
CA TYR A 92 1.94 10.64 -8.45
C TYR A 92 1.04 11.87 -8.25
N HIS A 93 -0.15 11.70 -7.68
CA HIS A 93 -1.08 12.83 -7.46
C HIS A 93 -0.59 13.82 -6.40
N ASN A 94 0.36 13.42 -5.56
CA ASN A 94 0.89 14.23 -4.46
C ASN A 94 2.27 14.84 -4.76
N LEU A 95 2.86 14.55 -5.91
CA LEU A 95 4.21 14.98 -6.30
C LEU A 95 4.45 16.48 -6.11
N GLU A 96 3.52 17.29 -6.61
CA GLU A 96 3.65 18.76 -6.64
C GLU A 96 3.01 19.44 -5.43
N SER A 97 2.58 18.67 -4.42
CA SER A 97 1.92 19.25 -3.26
C SER A 97 2.92 19.99 -2.36
N THR A 98 2.69 21.27 -2.11
CA THR A 98 3.48 22.09 -1.18
C THR A 98 3.00 22.01 0.28
N ARG A 99 1.90 21.32 0.56
CA ARG A 99 1.35 21.18 1.92
C ARG A 99 2.26 20.30 2.77
N PRO A 100 2.76 20.74 3.94
CA PRO A 100 3.78 20.00 4.71
C PRO A 100 3.41 18.55 5.06
N LYS A 101 2.13 18.29 5.41
CA LYS A 101 1.66 16.93 5.71
C LYS A 101 1.69 16.02 4.48
N THR A 102 1.34 16.55 3.32
CA THR A 102 1.33 15.80 2.07
C THR A 102 2.75 15.56 1.56
N VAL A 103 3.67 16.52 1.70
CA VAL A 103 5.10 16.33 1.39
C VAL A 103 5.68 15.16 2.18
N ARG A 104 5.53 15.18 3.52
CA ARG A 104 5.99 14.07 4.37
C ARG A 104 5.35 12.73 4.00
N LYS A 105 4.08 12.75 3.58
CA LYS A 105 3.38 11.56 3.13
C LYS A 105 3.92 11.07 1.78
N ASN A 106 4.27 11.98 0.88
CA ASN A 106 4.89 11.68 -0.40
C ASN A 106 6.25 10.99 -0.22
N ASP A 107 7.09 11.48 0.71
CA ASP A 107 8.39 10.85 1.04
C ASP A 107 8.20 9.45 1.67
N SER A 108 7.15 9.28 2.47
CA SER A 108 6.78 7.96 3.00
C SER A 108 6.29 7.02 1.90
N ASP A 109 5.40 7.50 1.01
CA ASP A 109 4.90 6.70 -0.09
C ASP A 109 6.04 6.37 -1.08
N ARG A 110 7.04 7.23 -1.26
CA ARG A 110 8.25 6.93 -2.04
C ARG A 110 9.02 5.75 -1.44
N ARG A 111 9.32 5.78 -0.14
CA ARG A 111 10.01 4.68 0.54
C ARG A 111 9.22 3.37 0.50
N ASP A 112 7.89 3.44 0.61
CA ASP A 112 7.03 2.27 0.44
C ASP A 112 7.15 1.71 -0.98
N LEU A 113 7.22 2.56 -2.00
CA LEU A 113 7.39 2.13 -3.39
C LEU A 113 8.74 1.45 -3.62
N ASP A 114 9.82 2.07 -3.17
CA ASP A 114 11.17 1.51 -3.31
C ASP A 114 11.22 0.13 -2.64
N PHE A 115 10.67 0.00 -1.43
CA PHE A 115 10.55 -1.28 -0.73
C PHE A 115 9.75 -2.32 -1.54
N ILE A 116 8.57 -1.96 -2.07
CA ILE A 116 7.73 -2.92 -2.81
C ILE A 116 8.42 -3.34 -4.12
N VAL A 117 9.16 -2.45 -4.79
CA VAL A 117 9.93 -2.80 -6.00
C VAL A 117 10.98 -3.86 -5.69
N PHE A 118 11.82 -3.65 -4.67
CA PHE A 118 12.82 -4.66 -4.28
C PHE A 118 12.16 -5.96 -3.82
N TRP A 119 11.09 -5.87 -3.01
CA TRP A 119 10.38 -7.06 -2.55
C TRP A 119 9.78 -7.86 -3.71
N LEU A 120 9.20 -7.20 -4.71
CA LEU A 120 8.70 -7.87 -5.91
C LEU A 120 9.83 -8.56 -6.67
N ALA A 121 10.98 -7.90 -6.83
CA ALA A 121 12.15 -8.46 -7.51
C ALA A 121 12.67 -9.71 -6.79
N ASP A 122 12.83 -9.64 -5.46
CA ASP A 122 13.29 -10.75 -4.61
C ASP A 122 12.35 -11.95 -4.67
N ASN A 123 11.04 -11.71 -4.82
CA ASN A 123 10.01 -12.74 -4.90
C ASN A 123 9.68 -13.15 -6.35
N GLN A 124 10.43 -12.66 -7.36
CA GLN A 124 10.22 -12.95 -8.77
C GLN A 124 8.80 -12.64 -9.27
N MET A 125 8.23 -11.55 -8.75
CA MET A 125 6.87 -11.10 -9.07
C MET A 125 6.90 -9.85 -9.96
N THR A 126 5.89 -9.73 -10.82
CA THR A 126 5.72 -8.58 -11.70
C THR A 126 4.58 -7.65 -11.28
N ILE A 127 4.64 -6.41 -11.75
CA ILE A 127 3.52 -5.48 -11.72
C ILE A 127 2.40 -6.04 -12.61
N GLU A 128 1.19 -6.12 -12.06
CA GLU A 128 0.03 -6.74 -12.72
C GLU A 128 -0.95 -5.65 -13.18
N PHE A 129 -0.58 -4.92 -14.24
CA PHE A 129 -1.40 -3.83 -14.79
C PHE A 129 -2.83 -4.27 -15.13
N GLU A 130 -2.98 -5.44 -15.77
CA GLU A 130 -4.28 -5.91 -16.26
C GLU A 130 -5.23 -6.36 -15.15
N LEU A 131 -4.70 -6.59 -13.94
CA LEU A 131 -5.47 -6.97 -12.78
C LEU A 131 -5.88 -5.74 -11.94
N TYR A 132 -5.43 -4.54 -12.32
CA TYR A 132 -5.81 -3.31 -11.64
C TYR A 132 -7.15 -2.80 -12.16
N GLU A 133 -8.16 -2.80 -11.29
CA GLU A 133 -9.47 -2.24 -11.62
C GLU A 133 -9.54 -0.72 -11.42
N GLY A 134 -10.20 -0.02 -12.34
CA GLY A 134 -10.55 1.40 -12.22
C GLY A 134 -9.61 2.37 -12.94
N LYS A 135 -8.55 1.89 -13.59
CA LYS A 135 -7.71 2.66 -14.51
C LYS A 135 -7.31 1.81 -15.71
N THR A 136 -7.12 2.46 -16.84
CA THR A 136 -6.56 1.81 -18.03
C THR A 136 -5.06 1.59 -17.85
N LYS A 137 -4.50 0.60 -18.55
CA LYS A 137 -3.05 0.34 -18.56
C LYS A 137 -2.25 1.60 -18.92
N ASP A 138 -2.68 2.35 -19.93
CA ASP A 138 -2.01 3.58 -20.36
C ASP A 138 -1.96 4.65 -19.26
N GLU A 139 -3.00 4.76 -18.43
CA GLU A 139 -2.98 5.65 -17.27
C GLU A 139 -2.02 5.17 -16.19
N LEU A 140 -1.91 3.85 -15.99
CA LEU A 140 -1.02 3.25 -15.00
C LEU A 140 0.45 3.36 -15.42
N LEU A 141 0.76 3.12 -16.70
CA LEU A 141 2.10 3.27 -17.27
C LEU A 141 2.64 4.70 -17.07
N LYS A 142 1.79 5.73 -17.11
CA LYS A 142 2.20 7.11 -16.77
C LYS A 142 2.77 7.21 -15.37
N PHE A 143 2.15 6.55 -14.38
CA PHE A 143 2.63 6.58 -13.00
C PHE A 143 3.97 5.88 -12.85
N VAL A 144 4.14 4.73 -13.52
CA VAL A 144 5.39 3.97 -13.51
C VAL A 144 6.51 4.74 -14.21
N ARG A 145 6.23 5.36 -15.36
CA ARG A 145 7.18 6.21 -16.09
C ARG A 145 7.67 7.35 -15.22
N THR A 146 6.77 8.11 -14.60
CA THR A 146 7.16 9.21 -13.71
C THR A 146 7.93 8.72 -12.49
N TYR A 147 7.60 7.54 -11.95
CA TYR A 147 8.35 6.96 -10.85
C TYR A 147 9.78 6.59 -11.25
N ARG A 148 9.97 5.99 -12.43
CA ARG A 148 11.27 5.69 -13.06
C ARG A 148 12.08 6.97 -13.28
N GLU A 149 11.49 7.99 -13.90
CA GLU A 149 12.15 9.28 -14.13
C GLU A 149 12.65 9.92 -12.82
N LYS A 150 11.86 9.81 -11.74
CA LYS A 150 12.24 10.32 -10.41
C LYS A 150 13.19 9.42 -9.64
N ALA A 151 13.33 8.14 -10.02
CA ALA A 151 14.42 7.30 -9.51
C ALA A 151 15.79 7.80 -9.96
N GLY A 152 15.85 8.55 -11.07
CA GLY A 152 17.06 9.23 -11.51
C GLY A 152 18.18 8.23 -11.80
N GLU A 153 19.34 8.45 -11.17
CA GLU A 153 20.54 7.61 -11.32
C GLU A 153 20.65 6.52 -10.25
N ASP A 154 19.58 6.22 -9.50
CA ASP A 154 19.56 5.05 -8.62
C ASP A 154 19.52 3.78 -9.47
N GLU A 155 20.71 3.32 -9.86
CA GLU A 155 20.92 2.15 -10.71
C GLU A 155 20.35 0.86 -10.08
N PRO A 156 20.58 0.56 -8.78
CA PRO A 156 19.93 -0.58 -8.12
C PRO A 156 18.40 -0.55 -8.21
N LEU A 157 17.78 0.59 -7.93
CA LEU A 157 16.32 0.71 -8.01
C LEU A 157 15.82 0.61 -9.44
N THR A 158 16.55 1.17 -10.40
CA THR A 158 16.17 1.13 -11.83
C THR A 158 16.24 -0.28 -12.38
N GLU A 159 17.28 -1.04 -12.05
CA GLU A 159 17.39 -2.44 -12.45
C GLU A 159 16.32 -3.31 -11.75
N ALA A 160 16.07 -3.09 -10.46
CA ALA A 160 14.96 -3.76 -9.78
C ALA A 160 13.59 -3.40 -10.39
N LEU A 161 13.38 -2.15 -10.79
CA LEU A 161 12.14 -1.75 -11.46
C LEU A 161 11.99 -2.44 -12.84
N LYS A 162 13.10 -2.61 -13.56
CA LYS A 162 13.13 -3.30 -14.84
C LYS A 162 12.79 -4.78 -14.75
N THR A 163 13.18 -5.46 -13.66
CA THR A 163 12.84 -6.88 -13.46
C THR A 163 11.38 -7.09 -13.07
N VAL A 164 10.75 -6.12 -12.38
CA VAL A 164 9.35 -6.23 -11.94
C VAL A 164 8.34 -5.71 -12.95
N VAL A 165 8.79 -5.03 -14.01
CA VAL A 165 7.93 -4.65 -15.15
C VAL A 165 8.08 -5.69 -16.25
N LYS A 166 6.96 -6.17 -16.81
CA LYS A 166 6.98 -7.14 -17.92
C LYS A 166 7.73 -6.54 -19.12
N PRO A 167 8.55 -7.31 -19.87
CA PRO A 167 9.38 -6.76 -20.94
C PRO A 167 8.61 -5.92 -21.98
N VAL A 168 7.44 -6.41 -22.41
CA VAL A 168 6.51 -5.72 -23.32
C VAL A 168 6.08 -4.35 -22.79
N ASP A 169 5.93 -4.22 -21.47
CA ASP A 169 5.49 -2.98 -20.83
C ASP A 169 6.67 -2.03 -20.58
N TRP A 170 7.87 -2.58 -20.35
CA TRP A 170 9.09 -1.81 -20.15
C TRP A 170 9.44 -0.97 -21.38
N ASP A 171 9.26 -1.53 -22.57
CA ASP A 171 9.50 -0.83 -23.84
C ASP A 171 8.54 0.35 -24.06
N LEU A 172 7.44 0.42 -23.29
CA LEU A 172 6.48 1.50 -23.32
C LEU A 172 6.76 2.59 -22.27
N LEU A 173 7.71 2.39 -21.35
CA LEU A 173 8.07 3.35 -20.30
C LEU A 173 9.07 4.39 -20.80
#